data_AF-A0A1T5HFV8-F1
#
_entry.id   AF-A0A1T5HFV8-F1
#
_cell.length_a   1.000
_cell.length_b   1.000
_cell.length_c   1.000
_cell.angle_alpha   90.00
_cell.angle_beta   90.00
_cell.angle_gamma   90.00
#
_symmetry.space_group_name_H-M   'P 1'
#
loop_
_entity.id
_entity.type
_entity.pdbx_description
1 polymer ?
#
loop_
_entity_poly.entity_id
_entity_poly.type
_entity_poly.pdbx_seq_one_letter_code
_entity_poly.pdbx_strand_id
1 'polypeptide(L)'
;MDSDRLWNTKKVNILSLFSTNESDINARIRAPKKIEIQASNDGTTFESLAVFDNILYTQANEQKDFKFDNEREYRYYRLNVDNKSSGSYVGVGKILYGYKKSLLTEIPSVSADNFIEYGADAIRDFDYILINKNYILQDDASKNSDGLWTTQLDRKPLSISFK
;
A
#
# COMPACT_ATOMS: atom_id res chain seq x y z
N MET A 1 -14.18 13.62 29.27
CA MET A 1 -12.86 13.63 28.59
C MET A 1 -12.70 12.26 27.97
N ASP A 2 -12.78 12.17 26.64
CA ASP A 2 -12.83 10.91 25.89
C ASP A 2 -11.60 10.02 26.17
N SER A 3 -11.86 8.83 26.70
CA SER A 3 -10.86 7.78 26.94
C SER A 3 -10.58 6.90 25.70
N ASP A 4 -11.20 7.21 24.55
CA ASP A 4 -11.26 6.30 23.39
C ASP A 4 -10.30 6.65 22.24
N ARG A 5 -9.32 7.53 22.47
CA ARG A 5 -8.18 7.65 21.54
C ARG A 5 -7.10 6.63 21.88
N LEU A 6 -7.46 5.35 21.81
CA LEU A 6 -6.48 4.28 21.63
C LEU A 6 -5.73 4.59 20.34
N TRP A 7 -4.42 4.82 20.43
CA TRP A 7 -3.56 5.08 19.29
C TRP A 7 -3.55 3.83 18.40
N ASN A 8 -4.49 3.77 17.46
CA ASN A 8 -4.61 2.64 16.54
C ASN A 8 -3.37 2.59 15.65
N THR A 9 -2.75 1.43 15.60
CA THR A 9 -1.67 1.13 14.67
C THR A 9 -2.16 1.31 13.23
N LYS A 10 -1.26 1.69 12.33
CA LYS A 10 -1.54 1.83 10.90
C LYS A 10 -0.52 1.06 10.09
N LYS A 11 -0.99 0.39 9.04
CA LYS A 11 -0.13 -0.09 7.96
C LYS A 11 0.14 1.06 6.99
N VAL A 12 1.40 1.26 6.61
CA VAL A 12 1.86 2.27 5.65
C VAL A 12 2.88 1.60 4.76
N ASN A 13 2.74 1.75 3.45
CA ASN A 13 3.62 1.13 2.45
C ASN A 13 3.99 2.09 1.30
N ILE A 14 3.60 3.35 1.43
CA ILE A 14 4.01 4.41 0.52
C ILE A 14 4.27 5.69 1.31
N LEU A 15 5.38 6.35 0.99
CA LEU A 15 5.71 7.69 1.43
C LEU A 15 5.80 8.59 0.21
N SER A 16 5.03 9.68 0.18
CA SER A 16 5.17 10.72 -0.85
C SER A 16 5.87 11.93 -0.25
N LEU A 17 6.96 12.36 -0.87
CA LEU A 17 7.72 13.56 -0.47
C LEU A 17 7.74 14.59 -1.59
N PHE A 18 7.48 15.83 -1.20
CA PHE A 18 7.54 16.98 -2.10
C PHE A 18 8.80 17.79 -1.81
N SER A 19 9.52 18.20 -2.86
CA SER A 19 10.50 19.28 -2.73
C SER A 19 9.79 20.59 -2.33
N THR A 20 10.53 21.56 -1.79
CA THR A 20 9.95 22.85 -1.41
C THR A 20 9.43 23.59 -2.66
N ASN A 21 8.55 24.57 -2.42
CA ASN A 21 8.00 25.44 -3.47
C ASN A 21 8.92 26.63 -3.81
N GLU A 22 10.14 26.66 -3.30
CA GLU A 22 11.11 27.71 -3.61
C GLU A 22 11.46 27.71 -5.10
N SER A 23 11.62 28.89 -5.69
CA SER A 23 11.88 29.05 -7.12
C SER A 23 13.29 28.57 -7.50
N ASP A 24 13.35 27.65 -8.46
CA ASP A 24 14.55 27.12 -9.13
C ASP A 24 15.51 26.30 -8.24
N ILE A 25 16.74 26.07 -8.72
CA ILE A 25 17.81 25.17 -8.25
C ILE A 25 17.88 24.94 -6.73
N ASN A 26 17.55 25.95 -5.91
CA ASN A 26 17.52 25.89 -4.46
C ASN A 26 16.59 24.79 -3.92
N ALA A 27 15.37 24.63 -4.47
CA ALA A 27 14.46 23.58 -4.03
C ALA A 27 15.02 22.18 -4.32
N ARG A 28 15.62 22.00 -5.51
CA ARG A 28 16.22 20.72 -5.92
C ARG A 28 17.45 20.37 -5.08
N ILE A 29 18.33 21.34 -4.82
CA ILE A 29 19.60 21.04 -4.15
C ILE A 29 19.41 20.78 -2.65
N ARG A 30 18.37 21.35 -2.05
CA ARG A 30 18.02 21.16 -0.64
C ARG A 30 17.15 19.93 -0.42
N ALA A 31 16.60 19.33 -1.47
CA ALA A 31 15.76 18.15 -1.36
C ALA A 31 16.54 16.92 -0.84
N PRO A 32 15.87 15.98 -0.16
CA PRO A 32 16.50 14.74 0.28
C PRO A 32 17.13 13.95 -0.87
N LYS A 33 18.35 13.43 -0.66
CA LYS A 33 19.03 12.50 -1.59
C LYS A 33 19.02 11.06 -1.09
N LYS A 34 19.02 10.92 0.23
CA LYS A 34 18.95 9.64 0.91
C LYS A 34 17.98 9.74 2.05
N ILE A 35 17.03 8.83 2.08
CA ILE A 35 16.03 8.73 3.14
C ILE A 35 15.96 7.31 3.65
N GLU A 36 15.59 7.19 4.91
CA GLU A 36 15.24 5.94 5.55
C GLU A 36 13.86 6.10 6.18
N ILE A 37 12.97 5.16 5.88
CA ILE A 37 11.62 5.10 6.44
C ILE A 37 11.68 4.13 7.61
N GLN A 38 11.30 4.61 8.79
CA GLN A 38 11.38 3.84 10.02
C GLN A 38 10.03 3.82 10.73
N ALA A 39 9.80 2.81 11.56
CA ALA A 39 8.57 2.71 12.34
C ALA A 39 8.78 2.14 13.74
N SER A 40 7.83 2.41 14.62
CA SER A 40 7.89 2.03 16.03
C SER A 40 6.51 1.85 16.64
N ASN A 41 6.42 1.01 17.67
CA ASN A 41 5.25 0.87 18.53
C ASN A 41 5.43 1.46 19.93
N ASP A 42 6.66 1.71 20.36
CA ASP A 42 6.99 2.29 21.67
C ASP A 42 7.39 3.78 21.58
N GLY A 43 7.66 4.28 20.38
CA GLY A 43 8.10 5.66 20.12
C GLY A 43 9.57 5.91 20.45
N THR A 44 10.33 4.90 20.87
CA THR A 44 11.73 5.02 21.28
C THR A 44 12.65 4.14 20.42
N THR A 45 12.26 2.89 20.19
CA THR A 45 12.98 1.93 19.34
C THR A 45 12.36 1.94 17.96
N PHE A 46 13.14 2.28 16.94
CA PHE A 46 12.67 2.36 15.56
C PHE A 46 13.31 1.28 14.69
N GLU A 47 12.47 0.51 14.00
CA GLU A 47 12.86 -0.46 12.98
C GLU A 47 12.97 0.23 11.61
N SER A 48 14.00 -0.09 10.84
CA SER A 48 14.13 0.34 9.44
C SER A 48 13.18 -0.46 8.56
N LEU A 49 12.25 0.22 7.88
CA LEU A 49 11.34 -0.40 6.90
C LEU A 49 11.91 -0.36 5.49
N ALA A 50 12.56 0.76 5.10
CA ALA A 50 13.14 0.90 3.76
C ALA A 50 14.19 2.01 3.71
N VAL A 51 15.16 1.87 2.81
CA VAL A 51 16.17 2.88 2.49
C VAL A 51 16.10 3.20 1.01
N PHE A 52 16.06 4.49 0.67
CA PHE A 52 16.14 4.98 -0.70
C PHE A 52 17.32 5.93 -0.81
N ASP A 53 18.19 5.71 -1.79
CA ASP A 53 19.40 6.49 -2.01
C ASP A 53 19.46 7.02 -3.45
N ASN A 54 20.35 7.97 -3.70
CA ASN A 54 20.51 8.63 -5.00
C ASN A 54 19.21 9.25 -5.56
N ILE A 55 18.34 9.75 -4.68
CA ILE A 55 17.09 10.40 -5.05
C ILE A 55 17.43 11.70 -5.79
N LEU A 56 16.84 11.88 -6.97
CA LEU A 56 17.02 13.06 -7.80
C LEU A 56 15.70 13.81 -7.98
N TYR A 57 15.68 15.06 -7.53
CA TYR A 57 14.65 16.04 -7.83
C TYR A 57 15.11 16.95 -8.97
N THR A 58 14.26 17.14 -9.97
CA THR A 58 14.52 17.93 -11.18
C THR A 58 13.82 19.28 -11.18
N GLN A 59 12.79 19.46 -10.34
CA GLN A 59 12.04 20.73 -10.23
C GLN A 59 11.53 21.00 -8.80
N ALA A 60 11.10 22.25 -8.57
CA ALA A 60 10.44 22.66 -7.33
C ALA A 60 9.03 22.07 -7.24
N ASN A 61 8.54 21.85 -6.01
CA ASN A 61 7.25 21.20 -5.73
C ASN A 61 7.06 19.84 -6.44
N GLU A 62 8.16 19.15 -6.75
CA GLU A 62 8.11 17.82 -7.37
C GLU A 62 7.80 16.77 -6.32
N GLN A 63 6.83 15.91 -6.62
CA GLN A 63 6.47 14.75 -5.81
C GLN A 63 7.33 13.54 -6.21
N LYS A 64 7.86 12.85 -5.21
CA LYS A 64 8.42 11.51 -5.35
C LYS A 64 7.66 10.55 -4.45
N ASP A 65 7.29 9.41 -5.02
CA ASP A 65 6.62 8.32 -4.32
C ASP A 65 7.61 7.19 -4.03
N PHE A 66 7.74 6.84 -2.76
CA PHE A 66 8.59 5.79 -2.25
C PHE A 66 7.71 4.67 -1.72
N LYS A 67 7.51 3.65 -2.55
CA LYS A 67 6.75 2.45 -2.20
C LYS A 67 7.71 1.44 -1.54
N PHE A 68 7.28 0.80 -0.48
CA PHE A 68 8.07 -0.16 0.28
C PHE A 68 7.18 -1.26 0.85
N ASP A 69 7.74 -2.45 1.06
CA ASP A 69 7.01 -3.54 1.69
C ASP A 69 6.88 -3.31 3.20
N ASN A 70 5.66 -3.45 3.71
CA ASN A 70 5.38 -3.40 5.14
C ASN A 70 4.15 -4.23 5.48
N GLU A 71 4.39 -5.36 6.13
CA GLU A 71 3.34 -6.29 6.52
C GLU A 71 2.78 -6.01 7.92
N ARG A 72 3.45 -5.16 8.71
CA ARG A 72 3.12 -4.86 10.10
C ARG A 72 2.46 -3.49 10.24
N GLU A 73 1.69 -3.33 11.30
CA GLU A 73 1.12 -2.05 11.67
C GLU A 73 1.94 -1.41 12.79
N TYR A 74 2.10 -0.08 12.70
CA TYR A 74 2.88 0.69 13.66
C TYR A 74 2.11 1.92 14.16
N ARG A 75 2.43 2.37 15.37
CA ARG A 75 1.89 3.61 15.94
C ARG A 75 2.61 4.85 15.44
N TYR A 76 3.92 4.73 15.24
CA TYR A 76 4.79 5.84 14.84
C TYR A 76 5.51 5.49 13.54
N TYR A 77 5.51 6.44 12.62
CA TYR A 77 6.36 6.42 11.42
C TYR A 77 7.28 7.63 11.47
N ARG A 78 8.53 7.43 11.07
CA ARG A 78 9.58 8.44 11.05
C ARG A 78 10.24 8.46 9.68
N LEU A 79 10.46 9.67 9.17
CA LEU A 79 11.34 9.92 8.04
C LEU A 79 12.69 10.32 8.61
N ASN A 80 13.71 9.50 8.40
CA ASN A 80 15.09 9.87 8.63
C ASN A 80 15.71 10.34 7.31
N VAL A 81 16.42 11.47 7.32
CA VAL A 81 17.07 12.03 6.13
C VAL A 81 18.57 12.08 6.37
N ASP A 82 19.28 11.16 5.72
CA ASP A 82 20.72 11.00 5.92
C ASP A 82 21.56 11.95 5.06
N ASN A 83 21.03 12.39 3.92
CA ASN A 83 21.79 13.22 2.98
C ASN A 83 20.92 14.13 2.10
N LYS A 84 21.52 15.21 1.59
CA LYS A 84 20.95 16.18 0.63
C LYS A 84 21.95 16.53 -0.47
N SER A 85 21.51 17.16 -1.55
CA SER A 85 22.41 17.50 -2.68
C SER A 85 23.47 18.53 -2.31
N SER A 86 23.07 19.69 -1.79
CA SER A 86 23.93 20.78 -1.31
C SER A 86 23.10 21.79 -0.48
N GLY A 87 23.66 22.93 -0.05
CA GLY A 87 22.94 23.93 0.78
C GLY A 87 23.19 23.83 2.30
N SER A 88 22.58 24.68 3.11
CA SER A 88 22.77 24.71 4.57
C SER A 88 21.73 23.90 5.36
N TYR A 89 20.62 23.51 4.73
CA TYR A 89 19.53 22.75 5.35
C TYR A 89 18.88 21.79 4.35
N VAL A 90 18.09 20.84 4.86
CA VAL A 90 17.21 19.97 4.07
C VAL A 90 15.84 20.63 3.94
N GLY A 91 15.36 20.81 2.71
CA GLY A 91 14.03 21.33 2.44
C GLY A 91 13.05 20.21 2.09
N VAL A 92 11.97 20.08 2.85
CA VAL A 92 10.84 19.19 2.55
C VAL A 92 9.57 20.03 2.55
N GLY A 93 8.88 20.07 1.41
CA GLY A 93 7.66 20.88 1.26
C GLY A 93 6.44 20.19 1.87
N LYS A 94 6.31 18.88 1.66
CA LYS A 94 5.18 18.08 2.14
C LYS A 94 5.58 16.62 2.31
N ILE A 95 5.03 16.00 3.35
CA ILE A 95 5.19 14.57 3.66
C ILE A 95 3.79 13.97 3.73
N LEU A 96 3.59 12.87 3.01
CA LEU A 96 2.36 12.07 3.10
C LEU A 96 2.75 10.61 3.32
N TYR A 97 2.26 10.04 4.42
CA TYR A 97 2.27 8.59 4.61
C TYR A 97 0.94 8.02 4.14
N GLY A 98 1.01 7.00 3.30
CA GLY A 98 -0.16 6.36 2.73
C GLY A 98 -0.10 4.84 2.81
N TYR A 99 -1.24 4.24 2.54
CA TYR A 99 -1.36 2.81 2.34
C TYR A 99 -2.05 2.55 1.00
N LYS A 100 -1.33 1.91 0.10
CA LYS A 100 -1.88 1.37 -1.14
C LYS A 100 -2.10 -0.12 -0.98
N LYS A 101 -3.36 -0.53 -0.82
CA LYS A 101 -3.71 -1.95 -0.78
C LYS A 101 -3.54 -2.56 -2.16
N SER A 102 -2.70 -3.58 -2.27
CA SER A 102 -2.66 -4.47 -3.44
C SER A 102 -3.55 -5.68 -3.18
N LEU A 103 -4.33 -6.07 -4.19
CA LEU A 103 -5.29 -7.14 -4.13
C LEU A 103 -5.15 -8.03 -5.36
N LEU A 104 -4.99 -9.33 -5.15
CA LEU A 104 -5.18 -10.33 -6.18
C LEU A 104 -6.63 -10.78 -6.15
N THR A 105 -7.36 -10.56 -7.23
CA THR A 105 -8.74 -11.05 -7.36
C THR A 105 -8.74 -12.22 -8.32
N GLU A 106 -9.12 -13.39 -7.82
CA GLU A 106 -9.31 -14.56 -8.66
C GLU A 106 -10.68 -14.50 -9.34
N ILE A 107 -10.68 -14.67 -10.66
CA ILE A 107 -11.91 -14.75 -11.45
C ILE A 107 -12.38 -16.21 -11.43
N PRO A 108 -13.63 -16.50 -11.03
CA PRO A 108 -14.10 -17.87 -10.82
C PRO A 108 -14.21 -18.70 -12.09
N SER A 109 -14.38 -18.06 -13.26
CA SER A 109 -14.35 -18.74 -14.56
C SER A 109 -13.86 -17.82 -15.66
N VAL A 110 -13.21 -18.39 -16.67
CA VAL A 110 -12.73 -17.66 -17.85
C VAL A 110 -13.91 -17.39 -18.79
N SER A 111 -14.33 -16.13 -18.90
CA SER A 111 -15.34 -15.67 -19.87
C SER A 111 -15.00 -14.28 -20.41
N ALA A 112 -15.53 -13.95 -21.59
CA ALA A 112 -15.36 -12.62 -22.17
C ALA A 112 -15.98 -11.53 -21.27
N ASP A 113 -17.16 -11.81 -20.71
CA ASP A 113 -17.86 -10.88 -19.81
C ASP A 113 -17.06 -10.63 -18.53
N ASN A 114 -16.51 -11.68 -17.91
CA ASN A 114 -15.66 -11.54 -16.73
C ASN A 114 -14.37 -10.79 -17.02
N PHE A 115 -13.77 -10.99 -18.20
CA PHE A 115 -12.60 -10.25 -18.60
C PHE A 115 -12.91 -8.77 -18.80
N ILE A 116 -14.04 -8.45 -19.44
CA ILE A 116 -14.49 -7.06 -19.65
C ILE A 116 -14.79 -6.37 -18.32
N GLU A 117 -15.43 -7.07 -17.37
CA GLU A 117 -15.88 -6.51 -16.10
C GLU A 117 -14.76 -6.38 -15.06
N TYR A 118 -13.87 -7.38 -14.96
CA TYR A 118 -12.86 -7.48 -13.89
C TYR A 118 -11.41 -7.49 -14.36
N GLY A 119 -11.14 -7.77 -15.64
CA GLY A 119 -9.79 -7.96 -16.18
C GLY A 119 -9.31 -6.89 -17.17
N ALA A 120 -10.17 -5.94 -17.54
CA ALA A 120 -9.89 -4.95 -18.58
C ALA A 120 -8.89 -3.87 -18.14
N ASP A 121 -8.69 -3.69 -16.84
CA ASP A 121 -7.69 -2.77 -16.31
C ASP A 121 -6.28 -3.34 -16.48
N ALA A 122 -5.38 -2.54 -17.02
CA ALA A 122 -3.98 -2.92 -17.20
C ALA A 122 -3.34 -3.26 -15.86
N ILE A 123 -2.93 -4.52 -15.68
CA ILE A 123 -2.14 -4.93 -14.52
C ILE A 123 -0.76 -4.29 -14.66
N ARG A 124 -0.48 -3.30 -13.81
CA ARG A 124 0.81 -2.61 -13.70
C ARG A 124 1.41 -2.92 -12.34
N ASP A 125 2.74 -2.89 -12.25
CA ASP A 125 3.52 -3.08 -11.03
C ASP A 125 3.45 -4.52 -10.43
N PHE A 126 3.87 -5.54 -11.18
CA PHE A 126 4.03 -6.92 -10.68
C PHE A 126 5.18 -7.10 -9.68
N ASP A 127 5.96 -6.06 -9.43
CA ASP A 127 7.16 -6.12 -8.57
C ASP A 127 6.82 -6.10 -7.07
N TYR A 128 5.57 -6.38 -6.69
CA TYR A 128 5.09 -6.40 -5.30
C TYR A 128 4.52 -7.75 -4.90
N ILE A 129 4.76 -8.15 -3.65
CA ILE A 129 4.13 -9.32 -3.07
C ILE A 129 2.64 -9.04 -2.82
N LEU A 130 1.77 -9.82 -3.47
CA LEU A 130 0.33 -9.76 -3.27
C LEU A 130 -0.07 -10.63 -2.08
N ILE A 131 -0.12 -10.03 -0.90
CA ILE A 131 -0.50 -10.72 0.34
C ILE A 131 -2.01 -10.91 0.52
N ASN A 132 -2.84 -10.18 -0.23
CA ASN A 132 -4.30 -10.25 -0.11
C ASN A 132 -4.90 -10.90 -1.35
N LYS A 133 -5.54 -12.06 -1.18
CA LYS A 133 -6.33 -12.73 -2.21
C LYS A 133 -7.82 -12.57 -1.89
N ASN A 134 -8.58 -12.04 -2.84
CA ASN A 134 -10.04 -11.96 -2.77
C ASN A 134 -10.69 -12.88 -3.80
N TYR A 135 -11.90 -13.29 -3.49
CA TYR A 135 -12.77 -14.09 -4.35
C TYR A 135 -13.98 -13.26 -4.73
N ILE A 136 -14.32 -13.19 -6.02
CA ILE A 136 -15.58 -12.62 -6.49
C ILE A 136 -16.64 -13.72 -6.37
N LEU A 137 -17.74 -13.41 -5.68
CA LEU A 137 -18.93 -14.24 -5.69
C LEU A 137 -19.78 -13.83 -6.89
N GLN A 138 -19.97 -14.73 -7.85
CA GLN A 138 -20.89 -14.53 -8.98
C GLN A 138 -22.16 -15.35 -8.74
N ASP A 139 -23.32 -14.78 -9.10
CA ASP A 139 -24.63 -15.40 -8.92
C ASP A 139 -24.90 -16.55 -9.93
N ASP A 140 -23.98 -16.79 -10.85
CA ASP A 140 -24.05 -17.91 -11.76
C ASP A 140 -23.78 -19.22 -11.00
N ALA A 141 -24.86 -19.82 -10.49
CA ALA A 141 -24.91 -21.21 -10.10
C ALA A 141 -24.20 -22.04 -11.17
N SER A 142 -23.23 -22.85 -10.76
CA SER A 142 -22.39 -23.65 -11.65
C SER A 142 -23.21 -24.20 -12.82
N LYS A 143 -22.81 -23.88 -14.06
CA LYS A 143 -23.32 -24.56 -15.25
C LYS A 143 -22.78 -26.00 -15.28
N ASN A 144 -23.21 -26.82 -14.35
CA ASN A 144 -23.22 -28.25 -14.55
C ASN A 144 -24.54 -28.56 -15.24
N SER A 145 -24.46 -29.08 -16.46
CA SER A 145 -25.61 -29.51 -17.27
C SER A 145 -26.45 -30.59 -16.58
N ASP A 146 -25.97 -31.16 -15.46
CA ASP A 146 -26.61 -32.24 -14.75
C ASP A 146 -26.61 -31.99 -13.23
N GLY A 147 -27.62 -31.26 -12.76
CA GLY A 147 -28.11 -31.33 -11.38
C GLY A 147 -27.38 -30.50 -10.33
N LEU A 148 -28.15 -29.62 -9.67
CA LEU A 148 -27.83 -29.14 -8.32
C LEU A 148 -27.63 -30.35 -7.38
N TRP A 149 -26.48 -30.44 -6.71
CA TRP A 149 -26.35 -31.31 -5.54
C TRP A 149 -27.02 -30.64 -4.35
N THR A 150 -28.35 -30.78 -4.24
CA THR A 150 -29.06 -30.46 -2.99
C THR A 150 -28.99 -31.66 -2.06
N THR A 151 -28.22 -31.54 -0.99
CA THR A 151 -28.41 -32.39 0.20
C THR A 151 -29.45 -31.73 1.08
N GLN A 152 -30.58 -32.40 1.31
CA GLN A 152 -31.55 -31.94 2.30
C GLN A 152 -30.91 -32.03 3.69
N LEU A 153 -30.76 -30.88 4.34
CA LEU A 153 -30.21 -30.77 5.69
C LEU A 153 -31.37 -30.72 6.67
N ASP A 154 -31.51 -31.75 7.50
CA ASP A 154 -32.56 -31.80 8.52
C ASP A 154 -32.35 -30.78 9.65
N ARG A 155 -31.20 -30.09 9.69
CA ARG A 155 -30.80 -29.11 10.70
C ARG A 155 -29.87 -28.05 10.11
N LYS A 156 -29.91 -26.83 10.65
CA LYS A 156 -29.00 -25.73 10.25
C LYS A 156 -27.54 -26.10 10.55
N PRO A 157 -26.63 -26.08 9.56
CA PRO A 157 -25.22 -26.37 9.78
C PRO A 157 -24.55 -25.21 10.55
N LEU A 158 -23.65 -25.56 11.48
CA LEU A 158 -22.92 -24.59 12.32
C LEU A 158 -21.71 -23.97 11.59
N SER A 159 -21.24 -24.61 10.52
CA SER A 159 -20.24 -24.07 9.61
C SER A 159 -20.27 -24.83 8.29
N ILE A 160 -19.78 -24.19 7.23
CA ILE A 160 -19.55 -24.80 5.92
C ILE A 160 -18.09 -24.58 5.55
N SER A 161 -17.43 -25.61 5.03
CA SER A 161 -16.05 -25.54 4.55
C SER A 161 -15.94 -26.26 3.22
N PHE A 162 -15.24 -25.65 2.28
CA PHE A 162 -14.87 -26.27 1.00
C PHE A 162 -13.41 -26.71 1.08
N LYS A 163 -13.12 -27.95 0.67
CA LYS A 163 -11.75 -28.45 0.52
C LYS A 163 -11.18 -28.02 -0.83
#